data_AF-A0A9D9XBR1-F1
#
_entry.id   AF-A0A9D9XBR1-F1
#
_cell.length_a   1.000
_cell.length_b   1.000
_cell.length_c   1.000
_cell.angle_alpha   90.00
_cell.angle_beta   90.00
_cell.angle_gamma   90.00
#
_symmetry.space_group_name_H-M   'P 1'
#
loop_
_entity.id
_entity.type
_entity.pdbx_description
1 polymer ?
#
loop_
_entity_poly.entity_id
_entity_poly.type
_entity_poly.pdbx_seq_one_letter_code
_entity_poly.pdbx_strand_id
1 'polypeptide(L)'
;LAGITSDQIWLRHVGNNLEVSVIGTGDKLVIKDWYLGDSYHVELFRTADNKTLFDDDVENLTQAMAAFTPPALGEITLLGSYQEALSSVIAEYWM
;
A
#
# COMPACT_ATOMS: atom_id res chain seq x y z
N LEU A 1 5.17 -19.99 7.59
CA LEU A 1 4.23 -18.86 7.74
C LEU A 1 4.07 -18.25 6.36
N ALA A 2 2.84 -18.13 5.84
CA ALA A 2 2.60 -17.26 4.70
C ALA A 2 2.76 -15.81 5.22
N GLY A 3 3.69 -15.05 4.67
CA GLY A 3 3.89 -13.64 5.06
C GLY A 3 2.89 -12.71 4.38
N ILE A 4 3.04 -11.41 4.59
CA ILE A 4 2.20 -10.37 3.97
C ILE A 4 2.59 -10.23 2.49
N THR A 5 1.62 -10.35 1.59
CA THR A 5 1.81 -10.23 0.13
C THR A 5 1.45 -8.81 -0.36
N SER A 6 1.91 -8.46 -1.57
CA SER A 6 1.74 -7.12 -2.14
C SER A 6 0.27 -6.70 -2.31
N ASP A 7 -0.61 -7.65 -2.59
CA ASP A 7 -2.06 -7.44 -2.73
C ASP A 7 -2.80 -7.22 -1.41
N GLN A 8 -2.10 -7.40 -0.27
CA GLN A 8 -2.62 -7.12 1.06
C GLN A 8 -2.18 -5.75 1.59
N ILE A 9 -1.47 -4.94 0.80
CA ILE A 9 -0.96 -3.64 1.22
C ILE A 9 -1.90 -2.52 0.74
N TRP A 10 -2.22 -1.61 1.67
CA TRP A 10 -2.95 -0.38 1.39
C TRP A 10 -2.14 0.84 1.82
N LEU A 11 -1.87 1.75 0.90
CA LEU A 11 -1.11 2.98 1.12
C LEU A 11 -2.04 4.18 1.24
N ARG A 12 -1.72 5.09 2.18
CA ARG A 12 -2.45 6.35 2.35
C ARG A 12 -1.51 7.51 2.67
N HIS A 13 -1.80 8.63 2.04
CA HIS A 13 -1.28 9.93 2.44
C HIS A 13 -2.09 10.45 3.65
N VAL A 14 -1.44 10.60 4.81
CA VAL A 14 -2.10 11.08 6.04
C VAL A 14 -1.30 12.23 6.67
N GLY A 15 -1.75 13.47 6.45
CA GLY A 15 -1.00 14.65 6.87
C GLY A 15 0.32 14.72 6.12
N ASN A 16 1.45 14.75 6.84
CA ASN A 16 2.78 14.66 6.20
C ASN A 16 3.33 13.23 6.14
N ASN A 17 2.56 12.21 6.55
CA ASN A 17 3.04 10.85 6.74
C ASN A 17 2.51 9.92 5.64
N LEU A 18 3.30 8.89 5.33
CA LEU A 18 2.82 7.73 4.59
C LEU A 18 2.36 6.68 5.60
N GLU A 19 1.12 6.21 5.45
CA GLU A 19 0.60 5.07 6.19
C GLU A 19 0.51 3.84 5.28
N VAL A 20 1.06 2.72 5.74
CA VAL A 20 1.05 1.42 5.08
C VAL A 20 0.25 0.45 5.96
N SER A 21 -0.92 0.03 5.50
CA SER A 21 -1.82 -0.83 6.27
C SER A 21 -1.94 -2.22 5.65
N VAL A 22 -2.14 -3.24 6.49
CA VAL A 22 -2.48 -4.58 6.02
C VAL A 22 -3.99 -4.70 5.90
N ILE A 23 -4.47 -4.97 4.70
CA ILE A 23 -5.90 -5.07 4.39
C ILE A 23 -6.53 -6.19 5.21
N GLY A 24 -7.70 -5.90 5.80
CA GLY A 24 -8.45 -6.84 6.63
C GLY A 24 -7.91 -7.01 8.05
N THR A 25 -6.81 -6.35 8.42
CA THR A 25 -6.28 -6.34 9.80
C THR A 25 -6.22 -4.92 10.35
N GLY A 26 -5.86 -4.78 11.64
CA GLY A 26 -5.57 -3.49 12.26
C GLY A 26 -4.09 -3.09 12.21
N ASP A 27 -3.26 -3.92 11.57
CA ASP A 27 -1.81 -3.72 11.55
C ASP A 27 -1.45 -2.62 10.55
N LYS A 28 -0.59 -1.71 10.99
CA LYS A 28 -0.09 -0.63 10.15
C LYS A 28 1.31 -0.16 10.53
N LEU A 29 2.00 0.35 9.53
CA LEU A 29 3.25 1.08 9.62
C LEU A 29 3.00 2.54 9.23
N VAL A 30 3.61 3.48 9.94
CA VAL A 30 3.57 4.91 9.61
C VAL A 30 5.00 5.38 9.43
N ILE A 31 5.32 5.88 8.24
CA ILE A 31 6.57 6.58 7.96
C ILE A 31 6.30 8.06 8.11
N LYS A 32 6.98 8.67 9.10
CA LYS A 32 6.75 10.07 9.45
C LYS A 32 7.39 10.99 8.43
N ASP A 33 6.71 12.09 8.15
CA ASP A 33 7.22 13.21 7.35
C ASP A 33 7.61 12.83 5.91
N TRP A 34 7.14 11.69 5.41
CA TRP A 34 7.32 11.22 4.03
C TRP A 34 7.13 12.35 3.01
N TYR A 35 6.07 13.15 3.18
CA TYR A 35 5.71 14.21 2.24
C TYR A 35 6.41 15.55 2.49
N LEU A 36 7.43 15.60 3.36
CA LEU A 36 8.28 16.79 3.57
C LEU A 36 9.56 16.78 2.73
N GLY A 37 9.81 15.70 1.96
CA GLY A 37 10.88 15.60 0.97
C GLY A 37 11.59 14.26 0.99
N ASP A 38 12.37 14.00 -0.07
CA ASP A 38 12.97 12.69 -0.34
C ASP A 38 13.89 12.17 0.78
N SER A 39 14.46 13.06 1.61
CA SER A 39 15.26 12.67 2.78
C SER A 39 14.49 11.92 3.87
N TYR A 40 13.15 11.95 3.80
CA TYR A 40 12.25 11.25 4.72
C TYR A 40 11.73 9.92 4.14
N HIS A 41 12.09 9.59 2.89
CA HIS A 41 11.65 8.36 2.25
C HIS A 41 12.46 7.14 2.73
N VAL A 42 11.85 5.96 2.56
CA VAL A 42 12.57 4.69 2.50
C VAL A 42 12.60 4.27 1.04
N GLU A 43 13.69 3.64 0.61
CA GLU A 43 13.96 3.44 -0.82
C GLU A 43 13.12 2.31 -1.43
N LEU A 44 12.76 1.31 -0.64
CA LEU A 44 12.01 0.15 -1.11
C LEU A 44 11.17 -0.53 -0.04
N PHE A 45 10.03 -1.05 -0.45
CA PHE A 45 9.19 -1.97 0.32
C PHE A 45 9.29 -3.36 -0.28
N ARG A 46 9.42 -4.38 0.57
CA ARG A 46 9.48 -5.79 0.16
C ARG A 46 8.48 -6.63 0.91
N THR A 47 7.72 -7.42 0.17
CA THR A 47 6.69 -8.32 0.68
C THR A 47 7.11 -9.78 0.54
N ALA A 48 6.37 -10.67 1.19
CA ALA A 48 6.72 -12.09 1.29
C ALA A 48 6.56 -12.88 -0.03
N ASP A 49 5.87 -12.31 -1.01
CA ASP A 49 5.74 -12.78 -2.40
C ASP A 49 6.90 -12.31 -3.30
N ASN A 50 8.00 -11.82 -2.72
CA ASN A 50 9.19 -11.28 -3.43
C ASN A 50 8.92 -10.04 -4.29
N LYS A 51 7.78 -9.37 -4.08
CA LYS A 51 7.45 -8.13 -4.76
C LYS A 51 8.13 -6.92 -4.11
N THR A 52 8.54 -5.97 -4.95
CA THR A 52 9.19 -4.73 -4.52
C THR A 52 8.45 -3.50 -5.04
N LEU A 53 8.19 -2.54 -4.16
CA LEU A 53 7.71 -1.20 -4.51
C LEU A 53 8.83 -0.20 -4.23
N PHE A 54 9.20 0.59 -5.24
CA PHE A 54 10.20 1.65 -5.14
C PHE A 54 9.56 2.96 -4.68
N ASP A 55 10.33 3.83 -4.04
CA ASP A 55 9.82 5.09 -3.50
C ASP A 55 9.19 5.99 -4.57
N ASP A 56 9.76 6.02 -5.77
CA ASP A 56 9.22 6.73 -6.95
C ASP A 56 7.80 6.28 -7.33
N ASP A 57 7.44 5.03 -7.05
CA ASP A 57 6.13 4.44 -7.37
C ASP A 57 5.13 4.54 -6.22
N VAL A 58 5.58 4.89 -5.01
CA VAL A 58 4.74 4.97 -3.81
C VAL A 58 3.61 5.98 -3.99
N GLU A 59 3.91 7.15 -4.56
CA GLU A 59 2.89 8.19 -4.74
C GLU A 59 1.88 7.80 -5.82
N ASN A 60 2.32 7.19 -6.92
CA ASN A 60 1.42 6.69 -7.96
C ASN A 60 0.45 5.65 -7.40
N LEU A 61 0.96 4.71 -6.59
CA LEU A 61 0.14 3.70 -5.91
C LEU A 61 -0.80 4.32 -4.88
N THR A 62 -0.32 5.30 -4.10
CA THR A 62 -1.13 6.01 -3.09
C THR A 62 -2.29 6.77 -3.76
N GLN A 63 -2.05 7.45 -4.88
CA GLN A 63 -3.08 8.16 -5.64
C GLN A 63 -4.10 7.19 -6.26
N ALA A 64 -3.63 6.08 -6.83
CA ALA A 64 -4.52 5.05 -7.36
C ALA A 64 -5.42 4.47 -6.25
N MET A 65 -4.87 4.19 -5.08
CA MET A 65 -5.62 3.70 -3.92
C MET A 65 -6.59 4.76 -3.36
N ALA A 66 -6.22 6.04 -3.37
CA ALA A 66 -7.09 7.14 -2.91
C ALA A 66 -8.36 7.30 -3.76
N ALA A 67 -8.39 6.77 -4.99
CA ALA A 67 -9.59 6.72 -5.83
C ALA A 67 -10.65 5.73 -5.31
N PHE A 68 -10.29 4.84 -4.38
CA PHE A 68 -11.22 3.89 -3.78
C PHE A 68 -11.45 4.17 -2.29
N THR A 69 -12.52 3.59 -1.74
CA THR A 69 -12.79 3.68 -0.30
C THR A 69 -11.87 2.70 0.44
N PRO A 70 -11.14 3.12 1.49
CA PRO A 70 -10.29 2.21 2.26
C PRO A 70 -11.12 1.03 2.80
N PRO A 71 -10.61 -0.21 2.72
CA PRO A 71 -11.32 -1.39 3.20
C PRO A 71 -11.59 -1.28 4.70
N ALA A 72 -12.79 -1.69 5.14
CA ALA A 72 -13.16 -1.64 6.54
C ALA A 72 -12.41 -2.69 7.36
N LEU A 73 -12.14 -2.38 8.63
CA LEU A 73 -11.57 -3.35 9.56
C LEU A 73 -12.48 -4.59 9.66
N GLY A 74 -11.92 -5.78 9.43
CA GLY A 74 -12.66 -7.04 9.43
C GLY A 74 -13.21 -7.48 8.07
N GLU A 75 -13.06 -6.68 7.02
CA GLU A 75 -13.21 -7.16 5.63
C GLU A 75 -11.92 -7.90 5.22
N ILE A 76 -11.91 -9.21 5.45
CA ILE A 76 -10.83 -10.13 5.04
C ILE A 76 -10.85 -10.50 3.55
N THR A 77 -11.84 -10.01 2.82
CA THR A 77 -11.98 -10.14 1.37
C THR A 77 -12.29 -8.77 0.80
N LEU A 78 -11.36 -8.21 0.04
CA LEU A 78 -11.69 -7.19 -0.94
C LEU A 78 -12.82 -7.76 -1.80
N LEU A 79 -14.01 -7.15 -1.74
CA LEU A 79 -15.10 -7.47 -2.68
C LEU A 79 -14.49 -7.56 -4.09
N GLY A 80 -14.80 -8.59 -4.87
CA GLY A 80 -14.07 -8.92 -6.12
C GLY A 80 -13.84 -7.74 -7.07
N SER A 81 -14.70 -6.71 -7.01
CA SER A 81 -14.53 -5.42 -7.72
C SER A 81 -13.25 -4.65 -7.35
N TYR A 82 -12.81 -4.71 -6.10
CA TYR A 82 -11.55 -4.08 -5.67
C TYR A 82 -10.34 -4.91 -6.09
N GLN A 83 -10.44 -6.24 -6.04
CA GLN A 83 -9.35 -7.11 -6.45
C GLN A 83 -9.08 -6.95 -7.96
N GLU A 84 -10.11 -6.85 -8.80
CA GLU A 84 -9.93 -6.51 -10.22
C GLU A 84 -9.31 -5.13 -10.42
N ALA A 85 -9.84 -4.10 -9.75
CA ALA A 85 -9.37 -2.73 -9.93
C ALA A 85 -7.94 -2.50 -9.40
N LEU A 86 -7.59 -3.10 -8.26
CA LEU A 86 -6.25 -3.01 -7.68
C LEU A 86 -5.29 -4.00 -8.30
N SER A 87 -5.72 -5.12 -8.89
CA SER A 87 -4.80 -6.07 -9.53
C SER A 87 -3.94 -5.43 -10.60
N SER A 88 -4.53 -4.56 -11.43
CA SER A 88 -3.78 -3.84 -12.47
C SER A 88 -2.81 -2.83 -11.86
N VAL A 89 -3.22 -2.15 -10.79
CA VAL A 89 -2.40 -1.15 -10.10
C VAL A 89 -1.26 -1.82 -9.33
N ILE A 90 -1.54 -2.92 -8.63
CA ILE A 90 -0.54 -3.71 -7.91
C ILE A 90 0.45 -4.32 -8.90
N ALA A 91 -0.03 -4.89 -10.01
CA ALA A 91 0.85 -5.45 -11.04
C ALA A 91 1.71 -4.40 -11.74
N GLU A 92 1.21 -3.16 -11.85
CA GLU A 92 1.94 -2.05 -12.48
C GLU A 92 3.10 -1.54 -11.60
N TYR A 93 2.87 -1.40 -10.29
CA TYR A 93 3.83 -0.74 -9.38
C TYR A 93 4.65 -1.71 -8.51
N TRP A 94 4.20 -2.96 -8.33
CA TRP A 94 4.97 -3.99 -7.61
C TRP A 94 5.69 -4.91 -8.58
N MET A 95 7.00 -4.72 -8.72
CA MET A 95 7.87 -5.55 -9.58
C MET A 95 8.28 -6.86 -8.91
#